data_AF-A0A257UUG2-F1
#
_entry.id   AF-A0A257UUG2-F1
#
_cell.length_a   1.000
_cell.length_b   1.000
_cell.length_c   1.000
_cell.angle_alpha   90.00
_cell.angle_beta   90.00
_cell.angle_gamma   90.00
#
_symmetry.space_group_name_H-M   'P 1'
#
loop_
_entity.id
_entity.type
_entity.pdbx_description
1 polymer ?
#
loop_
_entity_poly.entity_id
_entity_poly.type
_entity_poly.pdbx_seq_one_letter_code
_entity_poly.pdbx_strand_id
1 'polypeptide(L)'
;SDKGFPEDSTMVFRAAIGDAKDGESTVVFPRVPSGTYAIAVLHDENRNGRMDKGLFSLPKEGYGFSNDAMGLMGPPGFDNAGFRCGSDTVSVTIRIRY
;
A
#
# COMPACT_ATOMS: atom_id res chain seq x y z
N SER A 1 -4.90 -15.69 -0.35
CA SER A 1 -5.81 -15.64 -1.51
C SER A 1 -5.96 -14.19 -1.95
N ASP A 2 -5.51 -13.89 -3.17
CA ASP A 2 -5.36 -12.54 -3.76
C ASP A 2 -6.65 -11.76 -4.02
N LYS A 3 -7.78 -12.14 -3.40
CA LYS A 3 -9.07 -11.58 -3.78
C LYS A 3 -9.29 -10.24 -3.07
N GLY A 4 -8.74 -9.19 -3.66
CA GLY A 4 -9.08 -7.80 -3.38
C GLY A 4 -7.87 -6.89 -3.22
N PHE A 5 -6.71 -7.40 -2.82
CA PHE A 5 -5.51 -6.57 -2.73
C PHE A 5 -4.89 -6.33 -4.12
N PRO A 6 -4.46 -5.10 -4.46
CA PRO A 6 -4.68 -3.84 -3.73
C PRO A 6 -5.92 -3.04 -4.21
N GLU A 7 -6.62 -3.50 -5.25
CA GLU A 7 -7.59 -2.67 -5.99
C GLU A 7 -9.02 -2.63 -5.40
N ASP A 8 -9.43 -3.64 -4.63
CA ASP A 8 -10.77 -3.69 -4.02
C ASP A 8 -10.78 -2.96 -2.68
N SER A 9 -11.22 -1.71 -2.72
CA SER A 9 -11.33 -0.85 -1.54
C SER A 9 -12.32 -1.35 -0.49
N THR A 10 -13.25 -2.25 -0.86
CA THR A 10 -14.22 -2.83 0.09
C THR A 10 -13.58 -3.84 1.04
N MET A 11 -12.38 -4.34 0.69
CA MET A 11 -11.62 -5.33 1.45
C MET A 11 -10.54 -4.67 2.34
N VAL A 12 -10.51 -3.34 2.43
CA VAL A 12 -9.54 -2.60 3.23
C VAL A 12 -9.91 -2.67 4.71
N PHE A 13 -9.04 -3.27 5.52
CA PHE A 13 -9.20 -3.30 6.98
C PHE A 13 -9.12 -1.91 7.62
N ARG A 14 -8.16 -1.09 7.17
CA ARG A 14 -7.98 0.29 7.64
C ARG A 14 -7.17 1.09 6.62
N ALA A 15 -7.50 2.38 6.50
CA ALA A 15 -6.78 3.35 5.68
C ALA A 15 -6.47 4.59 6.51
N ALA A 16 -5.46 5.35 6.09
CA ALA A 16 -5.13 6.66 6.61
C ALA A 16 -4.39 7.46 5.55
N ILE A 17 -4.47 8.78 5.64
CA ILE A 17 -3.74 9.72 4.80
C ILE A 17 -2.69 10.36 5.70
N GLY A 18 -1.43 10.33 5.27
CA GLY A 18 -0.32 10.99 5.95
C GLY A 18 0.25 12.09 5.07
N ASP A 19 0.52 13.26 5.66
CA ASP A 19 1.20 14.33 4.94
C ASP A 19 2.63 13.93 4.58
N ALA A 20 3.00 14.11 3.32
CA ALA A 20 4.38 13.96 2.88
C ALA A 20 5.17 15.23 3.21
N LYS A 21 6.30 15.09 3.92
CA LYS A 21 7.26 16.16 4.22
C LYS A 21 8.66 15.65 3.98
N ASP A 22 9.47 16.44 3.28
CA ASP A 22 10.88 16.13 2.99
C ASP A 22 11.10 14.75 2.35
N GLY A 23 10.16 14.31 1.51
CA GLY A 23 10.23 13.01 0.82
C GLY A 23 9.76 11.80 1.64
N GLU A 24 9.27 12.03 2.86
CA GLU A 24 8.80 10.96 3.76
C GLU A 24 7.38 11.22 4.25
N SER A 25 6.68 10.15 4.62
CA SER A 25 5.38 10.20 5.30
C SER A 25 5.33 9.07 6.33
N THR A 26 4.78 9.37 7.51
CA THR A 26 4.64 8.38 8.59
C THR A 26 3.18 8.31 9.03
N VAL A 27 2.66 7.09 9.11
CA VAL A 27 1.30 6.79 9.56
C VAL A 27 1.37 5.72 10.65
N VAL A 28 0.55 5.87 11.69
CA VAL A 28 0.47 4.93 12.80
C VAL A 28 -0.92 4.32 12.86
N PHE A 29 -0.99 3.00 12.87
CA PHE A 29 -2.23 2.25 13.08
C PHE A 29 -2.25 1.64 14.49
N PRO A 30 -2.96 2.24 15.46
CA PRO A 30 -2.99 1.73 16.82
C PRO A 30 -3.92 0.50 16.93
N ARG A 31 -3.58 -0.44 17.81
CA ARG A 31 -4.42 -1.59 18.16
C ARG A 31 -4.85 -2.40 16.93
N VAL A 32 -3.89 -2.77 16.08
CA VAL A 32 -4.11 -3.71 14.98
C VAL A 32 -4.14 -5.12 15.59
N PRO A 33 -5.22 -5.90 15.38
CA PRO A 33 -5.28 -7.29 15.84
C PRO A 33 -4.14 -8.12 15.23
N SER A 34 -3.71 -9.18 15.92
CA SER A 34 -2.71 -10.06 15.34
C SER A 34 -3.25 -10.77 14.10
N GLY A 35 -2.46 -10.82 13.04
CA GLY A 35 -2.87 -11.35 11.75
C GLY A 35 -1.83 -11.15 10.67
N THR A 36 -2.16 -11.54 9.44
CA THR A 36 -1.35 -11.23 8.26
C THR A 36 -1.97 -10.04 7.54
N TYR A 37 -1.14 -9.06 7.21
CA TYR A 37 -1.55 -7.82 6.55
C TYR A 37 -0.65 -7.53 5.36
N ALA A 38 -1.18 -6.82 4.39
CA ALA A 38 -0.43 -6.21 3.30
C ALA A 38 -0.80 -4.73 3.25
N ILE A 39 0.17 -3.88 2.92
CA ILE A 39 -0.02 -2.44 2.78
C ILE A 39 0.23 -2.09 1.32
N ALA A 40 -0.68 -1.31 0.75
CA ALA A 40 -0.50 -0.60 -0.51
C ALA A 40 -0.52 0.90 -0.22
N VAL A 41 0.34 1.65 -0.88
CA VAL A 41 0.44 3.10 -0.75
C VAL A 41 0.25 3.72 -2.12
N LEU A 42 -0.56 4.77 -2.16
CA LEU A 42 -0.71 5.68 -3.29
C LEU A 42 -0.21 7.05 -2.85
N HIS A 43 0.72 7.63 -3.60
CA HIS A 43 1.06 9.03 -3.50
C HIS A 43 0.10 9.81 -4.42
N ASP A 44 -1.07 10.12 -3.88
CA ASP A 44 -2.18 10.77 -4.58
C ASP A 44 -1.92 12.28 -4.72
N GLU A 45 -1.24 12.65 -5.81
CA GLU A 45 -0.80 14.02 -6.07
C GLU A 45 -1.97 14.91 -6.48
N ASN A 46 -2.99 14.32 -7.12
CA ASN A 46 -4.15 15.05 -7.62
C ASN A 46 -5.41 14.96 -6.73
N ARG A 47 -5.33 14.19 -5.64
CA ARG A 47 -6.34 14.05 -4.57
C ARG A 47 -7.64 13.41 -5.04
N ASN A 48 -7.57 12.42 -5.92
CA ASN A 48 -8.76 11.72 -6.41
C ASN A 48 -8.99 10.35 -5.75
N GLY A 49 -8.10 9.91 -4.88
CA GLY A 49 -8.20 8.68 -4.10
C GLY A 49 -7.99 7.40 -4.90
N ARG A 50 -7.47 7.46 -6.13
CA ARG A 50 -7.27 6.29 -6.98
C ARG A 50 -6.01 6.42 -7.82
N MET A 51 -5.37 5.29 -8.11
CA MET A 51 -4.25 5.26 -9.05
C MET A 51 -4.71 5.66 -10.46
N ASP A 52 -4.27 6.83 -10.93
CA ASP A 52 -4.46 7.21 -12.32
C ASP A 52 -3.48 6.48 -13.23
N LYS A 53 -4.02 5.95 -14.34
CA LYS A 53 -3.28 5.17 -15.33
C LYS A 53 -3.21 5.94 -16.66
N GLY A 54 -2.03 5.93 -17.29
CA GLY A 54 -1.75 6.54 -18.58
C GLY A 54 -1.81 5.55 -19.74
N LEU A 55 -1.04 5.84 -20.78
CA LEU A 55 -0.90 4.95 -21.93
C LEU A 55 -0.32 3.60 -21.48
N PHE A 56 -0.82 2.50 -22.05
CA PHE A 56 -0.44 1.14 -21.66
C PHE A 56 -0.64 0.82 -20.16
N SER A 57 -1.61 1.48 -19.50
CA SER A 57 -1.91 1.30 -18.08
C SER A 57 -0.76 1.66 -17.12
N LEU A 58 0.20 2.48 -17.57
CA LEU A 58 1.32 2.91 -16.75
C LEU A 58 0.82 3.82 -15.60
N PRO A 59 1.23 3.58 -14.35
CA PRO A 59 0.96 4.48 -13.23
C PRO A 59 1.41 5.90 -13.54
N LYS A 60 0.57 6.89 -13.21
CA LYS A 60 0.92 8.32 -13.27
C LYS A 60 1.29 8.90 -11.92
N GLU A 61 0.96 8.18 -10.86
CA GLU A 61 1.17 8.58 -9.49
C GLU A 61 2.11 7.58 -8.81
N GLY A 62 2.77 8.05 -7.74
CA GLY A 62 3.68 7.20 -6.98
C GLY A 62 2.93 6.06 -6.29
N TYR A 63 3.51 4.87 -6.27
CA TYR A 63 2.95 3.75 -5.51
C TYR A 63 4.02 2.89 -4.85
N GLY A 64 3.61 2.12 -3.87
CA GLY A 64 4.46 1.13 -3.21
C GLY A 64 3.66 0.10 -2.44
N PHE A 65 4.31 -1.02 -2.14
CA PHE A 65 3.72 -2.13 -1.39
C PHE A 65 4.66 -2.54 -0.25
N SER A 66 4.10 -3.09 0.82
CA SER A 66 4.91 -3.76 1.85
C SER A 66 5.75 -4.88 1.23
N ASN A 67 6.88 -5.20 1.89
CA ASN A 67 7.93 -6.10 1.39
C ASN A 67 8.62 -5.65 0.08
N ASP A 68 8.46 -4.40 -0.36
CA ASP A 68 8.92 -3.91 -1.69
C ASP A 68 8.42 -4.85 -2.82
N ALA A 69 7.23 -5.44 -2.62
CA ALA A 69 6.67 -6.39 -3.55
C ALA A 69 6.32 -5.71 -4.88
N MET A 70 6.63 -6.38 -5.99
CA MET A 70 6.34 -5.91 -7.35
C MET A 70 5.73 -7.05 -8.16
N GLY A 71 4.69 -6.75 -8.93
CA GLY A 71 4.13 -7.70 -9.89
C GLY A 71 4.80 -7.62 -11.26
N LEU A 72 4.78 -8.72 -12.01
CA LEU A 72 5.27 -8.77 -13.40
C LEU A 72 4.31 -8.10 -14.38
N MET A 73 2.99 -8.24 -14.14
CA MET A 73 1.92 -7.69 -14.98
C MET A 73 0.84 -7.08 -14.08
N GLY A 74 1.17 -5.95 -13.44
CA GLY A 74 0.28 -5.24 -12.52
C GLY A 74 0.75 -5.28 -11.06
N PRO A 75 -0.14 -4.99 -10.09
CA PRO A 75 0.23 -5.00 -8.68
C PRO A 75 0.58 -6.42 -8.18
N PRO A 76 1.38 -6.54 -7.10
CA PRO A 76 1.68 -7.84 -6.50
C PRO A 76 0.44 -8.43 -5.82
N GLY A 77 0.42 -9.75 -5.70
CA GLY A 77 -0.57 -10.46 -4.87
C GLY A 77 -0.38 -10.17 -3.38
N PHE A 78 -1.44 -10.45 -2.60
CA PHE A 78 -1.45 -10.23 -1.16
C PHE A 78 -0.33 -10.99 -0.46
N ASP A 79 -0.08 -12.24 -0.89
CA ASP A 79 0.89 -13.12 -0.25
C ASP A 79 2.33 -12.61 -0.43
N ASN A 80 2.63 -11.90 -1.53
CA ASN A 80 3.94 -11.29 -1.77
C ASN A 80 4.16 -10.03 -0.93
N ALA A 81 3.12 -9.21 -0.78
CA ALA A 81 3.15 -8.01 0.06
C ALA A 81 2.91 -8.30 1.55
N GLY A 82 2.54 -9.54 1.89
CA GLY A 82 2.07 -9.92 3.22
C GLY A 82 3.16 -9.96 4.29
N PHE A 83 2.86 -9.45 5.47
CA PHE A 83 3.69 -9.58 6.66
C PHE A 83 2.84 -9.90 7.89
N ARG A 84 3.46 -10.50 8.91
CA ARG A 84 2.77 -10.86 10.16
C ARG A 84 2.79 -9.68 11.12
N CYS A 85 1.62 -9.25 11.56
CA CYS A 85 1.46 -8.33 12.68
C CYS A 85 1.15 -9.16 13.94
N GLY A 86 2.05 -9.09 14.93
CA GLY A 86 1.95 -9.82 16.20
C GLY A 86 1.31 -8.99 17.30
N SER A 87 1.76 -9.19 18.53
CA SER A 87 1.45 -8.34 19.69
C SER A 87 2.33 -7.09 19.76
N ASP A 88 3.53 -7.17 19.18
CA ASP A 88 4.53 -6.11 19.23
C ASP A 88 4.33 -5.08 18.12
N THR A 89 4.89 -3.88 18.32
CA THR A 89 4.92 -2.85 17.27
C THR A 89 5.75 -3.33 16.09
N VAL A 90 5.11 -3.36 14.91
CA VAL A 90 5.77 -3.65 13.63
C VAL A 90 5.99 -2.33 12.90
N SER A 91 7.24 -2.05 12.52
CA SER A 91 7.58 -0.94 11.62
C SER A 91 7.74 -1.47 10.20
N VAL A 92 7.02 -0.88 9.25
CA VAL A 92 7.08 -1.24 7.83
C VAL A 92 7.50 -0.01 7.04
N THR A 93 8.64 -0.13 6.34
CA THR A 93 9.12 0.91 5.41
C THR A 93 8.73 0.53 4.00
N ILE A 94 8.09 1.45 3.28
CA ILE A 94 7.63 1.24 1.90
C ILE A 94 8.30 2.27 1.01
N ARG A 95 8.94 1.81 -0.06
CA ARG A 95 9.53 2.68 -1.07
C ARG A 95 8.47 3.01 -2.11
N ILE A 96 8.28 4.31 -2.35
CA ILE A 96 7.39 4.79 -3.41
C ILE A 96 8.17 4.88 -4.71
N ARG A 97 7.60 4.35 -5.79
CA ARG A 97 8.13 4.35 -7.16
C ARG A 97 7.18 5.13 -8.07
N TYR A 98 7.75 5.81 -9.07
CA TYR A 98 7.04 6.59 -10.08
C TYR A 98 7.35 6.03 -11.47
#